data_AF-A0A5D3WIW3-F1
#
_entry.id   AF-A0A5D3WIW3-F1
#
_cell.length_a   1.000
_cell.length_b   1.000
_cell.length_c   1.000
_cell.angle_alpha   90.00
_cell.angle_beta   90.00
_cell.angle_gamma   90.00
#
_symmetry.space_group_name_H-M   'P 1'
#
loop_
_entity.id
_entity.type
_entity.pdbx_description
1 polymer ?
#
loop_
_entity_poly.entity_id
_entity_poly.type
_entity_poly.pdbx_seq_one_letter_code
_entity_poly.pdbx_strand_id
1 'polypeptide(L)'
;MNGPTEEPLIPRLLASNALRANLSKHMTLNQMADSKAAMILTASSLVTTIALTQMQNLPLLTVVILAATGILAVTFSILAIIPPLHASGKTNLFYFRSFVELDEDEFIASFKELVSNKEKLYEAYLHELYYLGKHRLTRKYALVRNGLWTLLAGLVLAAASVLWQQLT
;
A
#
# COMPACT_ATOMS: atom_id res chain seq x y z
N MET A 1 -8.32 -43.65 -21.54
CA MET A 1 -7.10 -43.71 -20.72
C MET A 1 -6.46 -42.33 -20.76
N ASN A 2 -6.75 -41.49 -19.76
CA ASN A 2 -6.07 -40.20 -19.64
C ASN A 2 -4.68 -40.50 -19.09
N GLY A 3 -3.64 -40.31 -19.92
CA GLY A 3 -2.25 -40.51 -19.51
C GLY A 3 -1.90 -39.63 -18.29
N PRO A 4 -0.81 -39.95 -17.56
CA PRO A 4 -0.37 -39.09 -16.46
C PRO A 4 -0.14 -37.69 -17.04
N THR A 5 -0.90 -36.72 -16.55
CA THR A 5 -0.69 -35.31 -16.85
C THR A 5 0.76 -34.98 -16.53
N GLU A 6 1.59 -34.75 -17.55
CA GLU A 6 3.00 -34.40 -17.38
C GLU A 6 3.09 -33.22 -16.40
N GLU A 7 3.71 -33.46 -15.24
CA GLU A 7 4.01 -32.41 -14.26
C GLU A 7 4.82 -31.36 -15.02
N PRO A 8 4.36 -30.09 -15.13
CA PRO A 8 5.07 -29.08 -15.92
C PRO A 8 6.53 -29.02 -15.46
N LEU A 9 7.44 -29.15 -16.42
CA LEU A 9 8.87 -29.41 -16.21
C LEU A 9 9.65 -28.20 -15.67
N ILE A 10 9.08 -27.44 -14.73
CA ILE A 10 9.81 -26.42 -13.98
C ILE A 10 10.37 -27.11 -12.74
N PRO A 11 11.71 -27.27 -12.64
CA PRO A 11 12.34 -27.76 -11.43
C PRO A 11 11.78 -27.08 -10.18
N ARG A 12 11.43 -27.86 -9.16
CA ARG A 12 10.78 -27.35 -7.93
C ARG A 12 11.55 -26.20 -7.27
N LEU A 13 12.87 -26.26 -7.35
CA LEU A 13 13.76 -25.18 -6.90
C LEU A 13 13.54 -23.87 -7.67
N LEU A 14 13.32 -23.94 -8.98
CA LEU A 14 13.00 -22.75 -9.79
C LEU A 14 11.63 -22.18 -9.42
N ALA A 15 10.62 -23.04 -9.22
CA ALA A 15 9.29 -22.60 -8.79
C ALA A 15 9.35 -21.93 -7.41
N SER A 16 10.00 -22.54 -6.42
CA SER A 16 10.16 -21.94 -5.08
C SER A 16 10.97 -20.64 -5.11
N ASN A 17 12.02 -20.57 -5.94
CA ASN A 17 12.84 -19.37 -6.08
C ASN A 17 12.04 -18.23 -6.74
N ALA A 18 11.26 -18.53 -7.78
CA ALA A 18 10.40 -17.55 -8.44
C ALA A 18 9.33 -16.99 -7.48
N LEU A 19 8.67 -17.87 -6.72
CA LEU A 19 7.69 -17.51 -5.70
C LEU A 19 8.31 -16.63 -4.60
N ARG A 20 9.47 -17.01 -4.07
CA ARG A 20 10.21 -16.22 -3.08
C ARG A 20 10.64 -14.86 -3.64
N ALA A 21 11.15 -14.82 -4.87
CA ALA A 21 11.54 -13.58 -5.52
C ALA A 21 10.34 -12.64 -5.71
N ASN A 22 9.17 -13.19 -6.08
CA ASN A 22 7.95 -12.43 -6.22
C ASN A 22 7.44 -11.87 -4.88
N LEU A 23 7.42 -12.68 -3.81
CA LEU A 23 7.07 -12.20 -2.48
C LEU A 23 8.00 -11.08 -2.01
N SER A 24 9.32 -11.27 -2.20
CA SER A 24 10.33 -10.25 -1.89
C SER A 24 10.05 -8.95 -2.64
N LYS A 25 9.77 -9.04 -3.95
CA LYS A 25 9.39 -7.87 -4.77
C LYS A 25 8.14 -7.17 -4.22
N HIS A 26 7.11 -7.91 -3.81
CA HIS A 26 5.91 -7.33 -3.22
C HIS A 26 6.18 -6.62 -1.89
N MET A 27 7.03 -7.20 -1.04
CA MET A 27 7.44 -6.57 0.23
C MET A 27 8.24 -5.30 -0.02
N THR A 28 9.18 -5.32 -0.98
CA THR A 28 9.93 -4.12 -1.39
C THR A 28 9.00 -3.04 -1.94
N LEU A 29 8.07 -3.37 -2.83
CA LEU A 29 7.09 -2.41 -3.34
C LEU A 29 6.21 -1.83 -2.23
N ASN A 30 5.81 -2.65 -1.25
CA ASN A 30 5.08 -2.19 -0.09
C ASN A 30 5.88 -1.16 0.73
N GLN A 31 7.17 -1.43 0.99
CA GLN A 31 8.08 -0.50 1.69
C GLN A 31 8.33 0.78 0.88
N MET A 32 8.50 0.67 -0.44
CA MET A 32 8.66 1.83 -1.31
C MET A 32 7.43 2.74 -1.26
N ALA A 33 6.23 2.16 -1.22
CA ALA A 33 5.00 2.93 -1.09
C ALA A 33 4.89 3.63 0.27
N ASP A 34 5.31 3.00 1.37
CA ASP A 34 5.41 3.66 2.69
C ASP A 34 6.38 4.85 2.65
N SER A 35 7.56 4.64 2.07
CA SER A 35 8.55 5.71 1.93
C SER A 35 8.01 6.89 1.11
N LYS A 36 7.31 6.63 -0.01
CA LYS A 36 6.66 7.67 -0.80
C LYS A 36 5.57 8.41 -0.02
N ALA A 37 4.72 7.69 0.71
CA ALA A 37 3.69 8.30 1.55
C ALA A 37 4.31 9.19 2.64
N ALA A 38 5.40 8.73 3.28
CA ALA A 38 6.12 9.50 4.29
C ALA A 38 6.76 10.77 3.71
N MET A 39 7.35 10.72 2.51
CA MET A 39 7.86 11.92 1.84
C MET A 39 6.76 12.94 1.54
N ILE A 40 5.60 12.48 1.03
CA ILE A 40 4.44 13.35 0.79
C ILE A 40 3.93 13.93 2.11
N LEU A 41 3.82 13.13 3.17
CA LEU A 41 3.40 13.57 4.50
C LEU A 41 4.26 14.72 5.00
N THR A 42 5.59 14.56 4.94
CA THR A 42 6.55 15.58 5.38
C THR A 42 6.43 16.85 4.54
N ALA A 43 6.41 16.73 3.21
CA ALA A 43 6.30 17.88 2.31
C ALA A 43 4.98 18.65 2.51
N SER A 44 3.85 17.94 2.57
CA SER A 44 2.53 18.54 2.81
C SER A 44 2.42 19.19 4.18
N SER A 45 3.00 18.58 5.22
CA SER A 45 3.03 19.15 6.58
C SER A 45 3.85 20.44 6.61
N LEU A 46 5.01 20.46 5.93
CA LEU A 46 5.85 21.65 5.83
C LEU A 46 5.13 22.79 5.09
N VAL A 47 4.53 22.50 3.92
CA VAL A 47 3.77 23.47 3.14
C VAL A 47 2.60 24.05 3.95
N THR A 48 1.84 23.20 4.63
CA THR A 48 0.72 23.61 5.50
C THR A 48 1.23 24.51 6.63
N THR A 49 2.32 24.12 7.29
CA THR A 49 2.92 24.89 8.41
C THR A 49 3.39 26.26 7.95
N ILE A 50 4.05 26.35 6.79
CA ILE A 50 4.49 27.63 6.21
C ILE A 50 3.29 28.50 5.84
N ALA A 51 2.25 27.93 5.21
CA ALA A 51 1.05 28.68 4.84
C ALA A 51 0.37 29.31 6.05
N LEU A 52 0.21 28.56 7.14
CA LEU A 52 -0.40 29.05 8.38
C LEU A 52 0.49 30.09 9.10
N THR A 53 1.81 29.85 9.16
CA THR A 53 2.76 30.81 9.75
C THR A 53 2.76 32.14 8.98
N GLN A 54 2.67 32.07 7.66
CA GLN A 54 2.67 33.23 6.78
C GLN A 54 1.27 33.81 6.54
N MET A 55 0.26 33.44 7.31
CA MET A 55 -1.13 33.84 7.07
C MET A 55 -1.37 35.35 7.08
N GLN A 56 -0.53 36.12 7.78
CA GLN A 56 -0.57 37.59 7.78
C GLN A 56 0.13 38.22 6.57
N ASN A 57 1.07 37.50 5.95
CA ASN A 57 1.92 37.97 4.85
C ASN A 57 1.42 37.50 3.47
N LEU A 58 0.61 36.45 3.44
CA LEU A 58 0.04 35.88 2.23
C LEU A 58 -1.45 36.24 2.13
N PRO A 59 -1.97 36.36 0.90
CA PRO A 59 -3.40 36.51 0.74
C PRO A 59 -4.17 35.32 1.34
N LEU A 60 -5.29 35.61 2.00
CA LEU A 60 -6.08 34.60 2.70
C LEU A 60 -6.48 33.42 1.79
N LEU A 61 -6.83 33.70 0.54
CA LEU A 61 -7.18 32.66 -0.45
C LEU A 61 -6.02 31.69 -0.69
N THR A 62 -4.79 32.20 -0.85
CA THR A 62 -3.59 31.38 -1.04
C THR A 62 -3.33 30.49 0.18
N VAL A 63 -3.47 31.05 1.39
CA VAL A 63 -3.30 30.32 2.65
C VAL A 63 -4.30 29.17 2.75
N VAL A 64 -5.58 29.46 2.46
CA VAL A 64 -6.65 28.45 2.50
C VAL A 64 -6.42 27.33 1.49
N ILE A 65 -5.99 27.65 0.26
CA ILE A 65 -5.68 26.66 -0.77
C ILE A 65 -4.54 25.74 -0.30
N LEU A 66 -3.43 26.31 0.17
CA LEU A 66 -2.27 25.54 0.63
C LEU A 66 -2.61 24.68 1.85
N ALA A 67 -3.32 25.24 2.83
CA ALA A 67 -3.70 24.51 4.03
C ALA A 67 -4.68 23.36 3.73
N ALA A 68 -5.72 23.62 2.93
CA ALA A 68 -6.72 22.60 2.60
C ALA A 68 -6.11 21.45 1.79
N THR A 69 -5.31 21.77 0.77
CA THR A 69 -4.67 20.75 -0.08
C THR A 69 -3.57 20.01 0.67
N GLY A 70 -2.80 20.70 1.52
CA GLY A 70 -1.80 20.09 2.38
C GLY A 70 -2.41 19.11 3.39
N ILE A 71 -3.48 19.48 4.09
CA ILE A 71 -4.21 18.58 5.01
C ILE A 71 -4.78 17.37 4.26
N LEU A 72 -5.35 17.59 3.06
CA LEU A 72 -5.89 16.50 2.26
C LEU A 72 -4.78 15.53 1.78
N ALA A 73 -3.63 16.04 1.37
CA ALA A 73 -2.46 15.22 1.01
C ALA A 73 -1.89 14.45 2.20
N VAL A 74 -1.80 15.08 3.38
CA VAL A 74 -1.45 14.42 4.65
C VAL A 74 -2.41 13.25 4.93
N THR A 75 -3.71 13.48 4.75
CA THR A 75 -4.73 12.45 4.95
C THR A 75 -4.51 11.25 4.03
N PHE A 76 -4.25 11.48 2.74
CA PHE A 76 -3.93 10.40 1.79
C PHE A 76 -2.67 9.64 2.20
N SER A 77 -1.61 10.33 2.64
CA SER A 77 -0.39 9.69 3.11
C SER A 77 -0.62 8.79 4.34
N ILE A 78 -1.37 9.27 5.33
CA ILE A 78 -1.70 8.49 6.53
C ILE A 78 -2.51 7.25 6.13
N LEU A 79 -3.53 7.42 5.29
CA LEU A 79 -4.35 6.30 4.79
C LEU A 79 -3.54 5.27 3.98
N ALA A 80 -2.47 5.70 3.29
CA ALA A 80 -1.59 4.80 2.55
C ALA A 80 -0.73 3.95 3.49
N ILE A 81 -0.26 4.51 4.61
CA ILE A 81 0.59 3.80 5.58
C ILE A 81 -0.22 2.79 6.40
N ILE A 82 -1.50 3.09 6.66
CA ILE A 82 -2.38 2.17 7.41
C ILE A 82 -2.56 0.87 6.62
N PRO A 83 -2.20 -0.30 7.20
CA PRO A 83 -2.35 -1.57 6.53
C PRO A 83 -3.85 -1.86 6.29
N PRO A 84 -4.26 -2.16 5.05
CA PRO A 84 -5.65 -2.49 4.77
C PRO A 84 -6.01 -3.81 5.45
N LEU A 85 -7.13 -3.81 6.17
CA LEU A 85 -7.70 -5.02 6.73
C LEU A 85 -8.38 -5.81 5.61
N HIS A 86 -8.02 -7.08 5.46
CA HIS A 86 -8.74 -8.00 4.60
C HIS A 86 -8.92 -9.32 5.34
N ALA A 87 -10.15 -9.63 5.73
CA ALA A 87 -10.51 -10.98 6.16
C ALA A 87 -11.12 -11.67 4.93
N SER A 88 -10.39 -12.63 4.36
CA SER A 88 -11.04 -13.62 3.50
C SER A 88 -11.86 -14.53 4.40
N GLY A 89 -13.05 -14.97 3.97
CA GLY A 89 -13.82 -15.97 4.70
C GLY A 89 -13.16 -17.36 4.77
N LYS A 90 -11.99 -17.53 4.13
CA LYS A 90 -11.15 -18.73 4.21
C LYS A 90 -9.88 -18.44 5.02
N THR A 91 -9.58 -19.32 5.97
CA THR A 91 -8.36 -19.26 6.76
C THR A 91 -7.13 -19.48 5.87
N ASN A 92 -6.28 -18.46 5.74
CA ASN A 92 -4.98 -18.56 5.08
C ASN A 92 -3.85 -18.45 6.11
N LEU A 93 -3.18 -19.56 6.40
CA LEU A 93 -2.12 -19.61 7.41
C LEU A 93 -0.87 -18.78 7.05
N PHE A 94 -0.74 -18.31 5.80
CA PHE A 94 0.30 -17.35 5.41
C PHE A 94 -0.04 -15.89 5.77
N TYR A 95 -1.27 -15.61 6.17
CA TYR A 95 -1.70 -14.28 6.59
C TYR A 95 -1.94 -14.21 8.10
N PHE A 96 -1.12 -13.42 8.80
CA PHE A 96 -1.11 -13.35 10.26
C PHE A 96 -2.47 -13.10 10.92
N ARG A 97 -3.34 -12.28 10.30
CA ARG A 97 -4.65 -11.96 10.88
C ARG A 97 -5.65 -13.10 10.72
N SER A 98 -5.42 -13.97 9.74
CA SER A 98 -6.30 -15.09 9.45
C SER A 98 -6.25 -16.18 10.50
N PHE A 99 -5.13 -16.31 11.21
CA PHE A 99 -4.93 -17.33 12.23
C PHE A 99 -4.88 -16.77 13.64
N VAL A 100 -5.22 -15.48 13.83
CA VAL A 100 -5.12 -14.82 15.15
C VAL A 100 -6.10 -15.40 16.18
N GLU A 101 -7.13 -16.10 15.71
CA GLU A 101 -8.15 -16.77 16.53
C GLU A 101 -7.79 -18.23 16.84
N LEU A 102 -6.75 -18.79 16.21
CA LEU A 102 -6.30 -20.16 16.48
C LEU A 102 -5.41 -20.19 17.73
N ASP A 103 -5.53 -21.25 18.52
CA ASP A 103 -4.52 -21.55 19.54
C ASP A 103 -3.24 -22.12 18.90
N GLU A 104 -2.18 -22.22 19.71
CA GLU A 104 -0.87 -22.68 19.22
C GLU A 104 -0.92 -24.12 18.67
N ASP A 105 -1.63 -25.02 19.35
CA ASP A 105 -1.71 -26.43 18.97
C ASP A 105 -2.50 -26.61 17.66
N GLU A 106 -3.60 -25.88 17.50
CA GLU A 106 -4.43 -25.83 16.29
C GLU A 106 -3.67 -25.23 15.11
N PHE A 107 -2.92 -24.15 15.34
CA PHE A 107 -2.05 -23.55 14.34
C PHE A 107 -0.99 -24.57 13.87
N ILE A 108 -0.29 -25.22 14.81
CA ILE A 108 0.76 -26.20 14.49
C ILE A 108 0.18 -27.39 13.71
N ALA A 109 -0.96 -27.93 14.15
CA ALA A 109 -1.62 -29.05 13.49
C ALA A 109 -2.06 -28.68 12.06
N SER A 110 -2.74 -27.54 11.90
CA SER A 110 -3.21 -27.04 10.60
C SER A 110 -2.05 -26.75 9.65
N PHE A 111 -0.96 -26.17 10.16
CA PHE A 111 0.22 -25.85 9.35
C PHE A 111 0.96 -27.12 8.90
N LYS A 112 1.07 -28.13 9.78
CA LYS A 112 1.64 -29.45 9.42
C LYS A 112 0.81 -30.14 8.33
N GLU A 113 -0.53 -30.11 8.44
CA GLU A 113 -1.40 -30.64 7.39
C GLU A 113 -1.17 -29.91 6.07
N LEU A 114 -1.13 -28.57 6.11
CA LEU A 114 -0.88 -27.74 4.93
C LEU A 114 0.45 -28.09 4.26
N VAL A 115 1.53 -28.24 5.03
CA VAL A 115 2.86 -28.59 4.51
C VAL A 115 2.90 -30.02 3.96
N SER A 116 2.10 -30.94 4.51
CA SER A 116 2.02 -32.33 4.03
C SER A 116 1.35 -32.44 2.64
N ASN A 117 0.50 -31.48 2.26
CA ASN A 117 -0.18 -31.44 0.98
C ASN A 117 0.34 -30.29 0.10
N LYS A 118 1.15 -30.65 -0.90
CA LYS A 118 1.81 -29.68 -1.79
C LYS A 118 0.83 -28.77 -2.54
N GLU A 119 -0.27 -29.32 -3.05
CA GLU A 119 -1.25 -28.55 -3.82
C GLU A 119 -1.91 -27.50 -2.92
N LYS A 120 -2.35 -27.90 -1.72
CA LYS A 120 -2.91 -26.98 -0.71
C LYS A 120 -1.89 -25.90 -0.32
N LEU A 121 -0.63 -26.26 -0.11
CA LEU A 121 0.44 -25.33 0.24
C LEU A 121 0.64 -24.27 -0.85
N TYR A 122 0.77 -24.68 -2.11
CA TYR A 122 0.93 -23.76 -3.24
C TYR A 122 -0.30 -22.90 -3.44
N GLU A 123 -1.51 -23.45 -3.32
CA GLU A 123 -2.76 -22.69 -3.44
C GLU A 123 -2.84 -21.60 -2.36
N ALA A 124 -2.59 -21.94 -1.10
CA ALA A 124 -2.60 -20.98 0.01
C ALA A 124 -1.56 -19.86 -0.17
N TYR A 125 -0.37 -20.19 -0.67
CA TYR A 125 0.69 -19.23 -0.93
C TYR A 125 0.38 -18.31 -2.12
N LEU A 126 -0.08 -18.88 -3.24
CA LEU A 126 -0.49 -18.11 -4.43
C LEU A 126 -1.68 -17.20 -4.12
N HIS A 127 -2.62 -17.66 -3.31
CA HIS A 127 -3.72 -16.85 -2.81
C HIS A 127 -3.18 -15.65 -2.04
N GLU A 128 -2.23 -15.82 -1.12
CA GLU A 128 -1.64 -14.67 -0.40
C GLU A 128 -0.94 -13.68 -1.34
N LEU A 129 -0.14 -14.19 -2.30
CA LEU A 129 0.52 -13.34 -3.30
C LEU A 129 -0.50 -12.51 -4.11
N TYR A 130 -1.57 -13.15 -4.58
CA TYR A 130 -2.62 -12.48 -5.34
C TYR A 130 -3.27 -11.35 -4.53
N TYR A 131 -3.64 -11.61 -3.26
CA TYR A 131 -4.31 -10.62 -2.42
C TYR A 131 -3.36 -9.49 -2.00
N LEU A 132 -2.11 -9.80 -1.70
CA LEU A 132 -1.07 -8.81 -1.41
C LEU A 132 -0.92 -7.83 -2.59
N GLY A 133 -0.79 -8.35 -3.81
CA GLY A 133 -0.68 -7.54 -5.01
C GLY A 133 -1.96 -6.75 -5.33
N LYS A 134 -3.08 -7.45 -5.53
CA LYS A 134 -4.33 -6.86 -6.03
C LYS A 134 -4.93 -5.85 -5.05
N HIS A 135 -5.00 -6.19 -3.77
CA HIS A 135 -5.76 -5.41 -2.79
C HIS A 135 -4.90 -4.48 -1.96
N ARG A 136 -3.70 -4.91 -1.54
CA ARG A 136 -2.87 -4.08 -0.67
C ARG A 136 -2.02 -3.09 -1.45
N LEU A 137 -1.21 -3.58 -2.40
CA LEU A 137 -0.33 -2.71 -3.18
C LEU A 137 -1.14 -1.74 -4.04
N THR A 138 -2.12 -2.22 -4.83
CA THR A 138 -2.91 -1.32 -5.69
C THR A 138 -3.58 -0.19 -4.93
N ARG A 139 -4.23 -0.49 -3.78
CA ARG A 139 -4.87 0.52 -2.93
C ARG A 139 -3.84 1.54 -2.42
N LYS A 140 -2.71 1.05 -1.90
CA LYS A 140 -1.66 1.89 -1.33
C LYS A 140 -1.06 2.84 -2.36
N TYR A 141 -0.74 2.32 -3.55
CA TYR A 141 -0.21 3.14 -4.65
C TYR A 141 -1.25 4.14 -5.18
N ALA A 142 -2.55 3.81 -5.17
CA ALA A 142 -3.59 4.77 -5.52
C ALA A 142 -3.67 5.92 -4.52
N LEU A 143 -3.56 5.65 -3.21
CA LEU A 143 -3.54 6.68 -2.16
C LEU A 143 -2.30 7.56 -2.27
N VAL A 144 -1.10 6.98 -2.46
CA VAL A 144 0.15 7.73 -2.71
C VAL A 144 0.01 8.64 -3.92
N ARG A 145 -0.54 8.12 -5.03
CA ARG A 145 -0.78 8.91 -6.24
C ARG A 145 -1.72 10.07 -5.96
N ASN A 146 -2.83 9.83 -5.26
CA ASN A 146 -3.81 10.87 -4.95
C ASN A 146 -3.22 11.95 -4.05
N GLY A 147 -2.48 11.58 -2.99
CA GLY A 147 -1.79 12.54 -2.12
C GLY A 147 -0.79 13.41 -2.87
N LEU A 148 -0.02 12.81 -3.78
CA LEU A 148 0.91 13.55 -4.65
C LEU A 148 0.17 14.56 -5.54
N TRP A 149 -0.88 14.14 -6.25
CA TRP A 149 -1.64 15.04 -7.13
C TRP A 149 -2.35 16.15 -6.35
N THR A 150 -2.88 15.86 -5.18
CA THR A 150 -3.48 16.87 -4.31
C THR A 150 -2.46 17.93 -3.88
N LEU A 151 -1.26 17.52 -3.46
CA LEU A 151 -0.20 18.47 -3.09
C LEU A 151 0.22 19.33 -4.29
N LEU A 152 0.45 18.71 -5.45
CA LEU A 152 0.85 19.41 -6.66
C LEU A 152 -0.21 20.40 -7.14
N ALA A 153 -1.48 19.99 -7.17
CA ALA A 153 -2.59 20.87 -7.53
C ALA A 153 -2.69 22.06 -6.57
N GLY A 154 -2.52 21.82 -5.26
CA GLY A 154 -2.51 22.89 -4.26
C GLY A 154 -1.42 23.92 -4.46
N LEU A 155 -0.18 23.48 -4.75
CA LEU A 155 0.93 24.38 -5.03
C LEU A 155 0.69 25.21 -6.30
N VAL A 156 0.19 24.59 -7.37
CA VAL A 156 -0.11 25.29 -8.64
C VAL A 156 -1.23 26.31 -8.46
N LEU A 157 -2.33 25.94 -7.79
CA LEU A 157 -3.46 26.83 -7.54
C LEU A 157 -3.07 28.00 -6.62
N ALA A 158 -2.24 27.75 -5.61
CA ALA A 158 -1.72 28.79 -4.74
C ALA A 158 -0.85 29.80 -5.50
N ALA A 159 0.05 29.31 -6.36
CA ALA A 159 0.86 30.18 -7.22
C ALA A 159 -0.01 31.04 -8.15
N ALA A 160 -1.03 30.44 -8.78
CA ALA A 160 -1.99 31.16 -9.61
C ALA A 160 -2.76 32.22 -8.81
N SER A 161 -3.18 31.91 -7.57
CA SER A 161 -3.87 32.84 -6.68
C SER A 161 -3.02 34.08 -6.37
N VAL A 162 -1.74 33.89 -6.06
CA VAL A 162 -0.83 35.00 -5.75
C VAL A 162 -0.62 35.89 -6.97
N LEU A 163 -0.40 35.29 -8.15
CA LEU A 163 -0.22 36.04 -9.40
C LEU A 163 -1.46 36.83 -9.76
N TRP A 164 -2.65 36.23 -9.61
CA TRP A 164 -3.91 36.91 -9.87
C TRP A 164 -4.07 38.16 -9.00
N GLN A 165 -3.80 38.05 -7.70
CA GLN A 165 -3.91 39.18 -6.78
C GLN A 165 -2.84 40.26 -6.95
N GLN A 166 -1.70 39.96 -7.58
CA GLN A 166 -0.71 40.98 -7.92
C GLN A 166 -1.08 41.76 -9.19
N LEU A 167 -1.92 41.18 -10.05
CA LEU A 167 -2.36 41.79 -11.30
C LEU A 167 -3.66 42.63 -11.15
N THR A 168 -4.38 42.47 -10.04
CA THR A 168 -5.64 43.18 -9.72
C THR A 168 -5.45 44.16 -8.58
#